data_AF-A0A653BAU1-F1
#
_entry.id   AF-A0A653BAU1-F1
#
_cell.length_a   1.000
_cell.length_b   1.000
_cell.length_c   1.000
_cell.angle_alpha   90.00
_cell.angle_beta   90.00
_cell.angle_gamma   90.00
#
_symmetry.space_group_name_H-M   'P 1'
#
loop_
_entity.id
_entity.type
_entity.pdbx_description
1 polymer ?
#
loop_
_entity_poly.entity_id
_entity_poly.type
_entity_poly.pdbx_seq_one_letter_code
_entity_poly.pdbx_strand_id
1 'polypeptide(L)'
;MGRELPQGEVSWASLLALGLVHTGLMYLLLYGAIQKLPTAVTGALSFIYPVAAILVDWLAFDHWLSPLQWFGVAAILLAAAGMQRGWRPAVWVRRVIKA
;
A
#
# COMPACT_ATOMS: atom_id res chain seq x y z
N MET A 1 13.32 23.45 -23.88
CA MET A 1 12.32 22.51 -23.33
C MET A 1 11.15 23.31 -22.80
N GLY A 2 10.16 23.60 -23.65
CA GLY A 2 8.92 24.28 -23.23
C GLY A 2 8.08 23.30 -22.43
N ARG A 3 7.80 23.62 -21.16
CA ARG A 3 6.82 22.85 -20.37
C ARG A 3 5.45 23.37 -20.75
N GLU A 4 4.78 22.67 -21.65
CA GLU A 4 3.39 22.96 -21.96
C GLU A 4 2.55 22.63 -20.73
N LEU A 5 1.78 23.62 -20.26
CA LEU A 5 0.84 23.41 -19.17
C LEU A 5 -0.24 22.40 -19.62
N PRO A 6 -0.87 21.66 -18.69
CA PRO A 6 -1.96 20.75 -19.04
C PRO A 6 -3.03 21.53 -19.82
N GLN A 7 -3.31 21.12 -21.05
CA GLN A 7 -4.26 21.86 -21.91
C GLN A 7 -5.66 21.23 -21.89
N GLY A 8 -5.80 20.02 -21.33
CA GLY A 8 -7.07 19.31 -21.25
C GLY A 8 -7.71 19.35 -19.87
N GLU A 9 -9.04 19.39 -19.83
CA GLU A 9 -9.83 19.33 -18.60
C GLU A 9 -9.52 18.08 -17.77
N VAL A 10 -9.34 16.93 -18.42
CA VAL A 10 -8.98 15.65 -17.77
C VAL A 10 -7.61 15.74 -17.09
N SER A 11 -6.65 16.43 -17.70
CA SER A 11 -5.31 16.59 -17.14
C SER A 11 -5.34 17.48 -15.89
N TRP A 12 -6.14 18.55 -15.89
CA TRP A 12 -6.35 19.38 -14.71
C TRP A 12 -7.10 18.64 -13.60
N ALA A 13 -8.15 17.89 -13.95
CA ALA A 13 -8.86 17.06 -13.00
C ALA A 13 -7.95 16.01 -12.34
N SER A 14 -7.05 15.40 -13.13
CA SER A 14 -6.07 14.43 -12.62
C SER A 14 -5.07 15.07 -11.65
N LEU A 15 -4.59 16.29 -11.95
CA LEU A 15 -3.71 17.04 -11.05
C LEU A 15 -4.41 17.42 -9.74
N LEU A 16 -5.68 17.84 -9.81
CA LEU A 16 -6.47 18.13 -8.63
C LEU A 16 -6.72 16.88 -7.79
N ALA A 17 -7.02 15.73 -8.41
CA ALA A 17 -7.17 14.47 -7.69
C ALA A 17 -5.86 14.06 -7.01
N LEU A 18 -4.73 14.15 -7.71
CA LEU A 18 -3.41 13.83 -7.15
C LEU A 18 -3.04 14.77 -5.98
N GLY A 19 -3.29 16.07 -6.12
CA GLY A 19 -2.98 17.05 -5.09
C GLY A 19 -3.92 16.96 -3.88
N LEU A 20 -5.23 17.01 -4.10
CA LEU A 20 -6.20 17.10 -3.02
C LEU A 20 -6.49 15.75 -2.38
N VAL A 21 -6.68 14.70 -3.18
CA VAL A 21 -7.06 13.38 -2.66
C VAL A 21 -5.82 12.60 -2.26
N HIS A 22 -4.90 12.38 -3.20
CA HIS A 22 -3.74 11.52 -2.94
C HIS A 22 -2.72 12.15 -1.99
N THR A 23 -2.50 13.47 -2.05
CA THR A 23 -1.54 14.14 -1.16
C THR A 23 -2.24 14.75 0.06
N GLY A 24 -3.17 15.68 -0.16
CA GLY A 24 -3.80 16.45 0.92
C GLY A 24 -4.59 15.58 1.90
N LEU A 25 -5.65 14.92 1.41
CA LEU A 25 -6.54 14.11 2.23
C LEU A 25 -5.82 12.90 2.81
N MET A 26 -5.05 12.18 2.00
CA MET A 26 -4.30 11.01 2.46
C MET A 26 -3.34 11.38 3.61
N TYR A 27 -2.60 12.49 3.51
CA TYR A 27 -1.65 12.88 4.55
C TYR A 27 -2.35 13.43 5.79
N LEU A 28 -3.48 14.13 5.63
CA LEU A 28 -4.31 14.55 6.75
C LEU A 28 -4.75 13.33 7.58
N LEU A 29 -5.24 12.29 6.90
CA LEU A 29 -5.63 11.04 7.54
C LEU A 29 -4.42 10.30 8.13
N LEU A 30 -3.32 10.18 7.37
CA LEU A 30 -2.12 9.48 7.80
C LEU A 30 -1.53 10.09 9.07
N TYR A 31 -1.30 11.40 9.11
CA TYR A 31 -0.73 12.04 10.30
C TYR A 31 -1.69 12.05 11.47
N GLY A 32 -2.99 12.19 11.24
CA GLY A 32 -4.01 12.04 12.28
C GLY A 32 -4.07 10.61 12.85
N ALA A 33 -3.78 9.61 12.03
CA ALA A 33 -3.82 8.19 12.37
C ALA A 33 -2.51 7.71 13.01
N ILE A 34 -1.34 8.11 12.50
CA ILE A 34 -0.02 7.74 13.03
C ILE A 34 0.11 8.07 14.52
N GLN A 35 -0.47 9.17 14.97
CA GLN A 35 -0.47 9.55 16.38
C GLN A 35 -1.29 8.61 17.29
N LYS A 36 -2.18 7.79 16.70
CA LYS A 36 -3.16 6.94 17.40
C LYS A 36 -2.94 5.44 17.17
N LEU A 37 -2.15 5.05 16.18
CA LEU A 37 -1.99 3.65 15.79
C LEU A 37 -0.77 2.99 16.45
N PRO A 38 -0.92 1.78 17.03
CA PRO A 38 0.20 0.96 17.50
C PRO A 38 1.16 0.61 16.35
N THR A 39 2.46 0.53 16.64
CA THR A 39 3.53 0.24 15.66
C THR A 39 3.26 -1.00 14.79
N ALA A 40 2.62 -2.03 15.37
CA ALA A 40 2.25 -3.25 14.64
C ALA A 40 1.24 -3.01 13.50
N VAL A 41 0.34 -2.03 13.66
CA VAL A 41 -0.66 -1.69 12.65
C VAL A 41 -0.03 -0.87 11.53
N THR A 42 0.91 0.03 11.85
CA THR A 42 1.70 0.78 10.84
C THR A 42 2.46 -0.17 9.92
N GLY A 43 3.10 -1.20 10.47
CA GLY A 43 3.78 -2.23 9.68
C GLY A 43 2.83 -3.02 8.77
N ALA A 44 1.64 -3.37 9.27
CA ALA A 44 0.63 -4.04 8.46
C ALA A 44 0.04 -3.16 7.34
N LEU A 45 -0.13 -1.85 7.58
CA LEU A 45 -0.59 -0.89 6.57
C LEU A 45 0.37 -0.82 5.36
N SER A 46 1.68 -0.98 5.57
CA SER A 46 2.62 -1.00 4.44
C SER A 46 2.35 -2.15 3.46
N PHE A 47 1.82 -3.28 3.95
CA PHE A 47 1.49 -4.45 3.11
C PHE A 47 0.07 -4.42 2.55
N ILE A 48 -0.82 -3.55 3.05
CA ILE A 48 -2.15 -3.38 2.45
C ILE A 48 -2.11 -2.50 1.21
N TYR A 49 -1.12 -1.59 1.12
CA TYR A 49 -1.00 -0.65 0.01
C TYR A 49 -0.92 -1.32 -1.38
N PRO A 50 -0.08 -2.36 -1.62
CA PRO A 50 -0.06 -3.04 -2.91
C PRO A 50 -1.39 -3.69 -3.29
N VAL A 51 -2.11 -4.23 -2.29
CA VAL A 51 -3.42 -4.87 -2.50
C VAL A 51 -4.46 -3.82 -2.87
N ALA A 52 -4.50 -2.70 -2.16
CA ALA A 52 -5.39 -1.59 -2.45
C ALA A 52 -5.10 -0.98 -3.83
N ALA A 53 -3.83 -0.79 -4.19
CA ALA A 53 -3.44 -0.30 -5.51
C ALA A 53 -3.96 -1.19 -6.64
N ILE A 54 -3.81 -2.51 -6.50
CA ILE A 54 -4.31 -3.49 -7.45
C ILE A 54 -5.83 -3.46 -7.57
N LEU A 55 -6.55 -3.37 -6.44
CA LEU A 55 -8.01 -3.29 -6.45
C LEU A 55 -8.51 -2.04 -7.16
N VAL A 56 -7.89 -0.89 -6.89
CA VAL A 56 -8.23 0.37 -7.56
C VAL A 56 -7.90 0.29 -9.05
N ASP A 57 -6.76 -0.30 -9.43
CA ASP A 57 -6.38 -0.47 -10.83
C ASP A 57 -7.38 -1.35 -11.59
N TRP A 58 -7.81 -2.46 -10.97
CA TRP A 58 -8.85 -3.32 -11.54
C TRP A 58 -10.20 -2.61 -11.67
N LEU A 59 -10.65 -1.89 -10.64
CA LEU A 59 -11.93 -1.17 -10.67
C LEU A 59 -11.95 0.01 -11.65
N ALA A 60 -10.82 0.73 -11.79
CA ALA A 60 -10.76 1.95 -12.58
C ALA A 60 -10.43 1.70 -14.06
N PHE A 61 -9.65 0.66 -14.36
CA PHE A 61 -9.11 0.42 -15.70
C PHE A 61 -9.53 -0.92 -16.33
N ASP A 62 -10.32 -1.73 -15.62
CA ASP A 62 -10.80 -3.05 -16.07
C ASP A 62 -9.67 -4.03 -16.44
N HIS A 63 -8.48 -3.83 -15.85
CA HIS A 63 -7.30 -4.65 -16.12
C HIS A 63 -7.38 -6.01 -15.41
N TRP A 64 -7.48 -7.08 -16.18
CA TRP A 64 -7.45 -8.44 -15.66
C TRP A 64 -6.04 -8.80 -15.19
N LEU A 65 -5.90 -9.02 -13.89
CA LEU A 65 -4.64 -9.45 -13.31
C LEU A 65 -4.26 -10.84 -13.82
N SER A 66 -3.01 -10.96 -14.27
CA SER A 66 -2.41 -12.24 -14.62
C SER A 66 -2.45 -13.20 -13.42
N PRO A 67 -2.58 -14.52 -13.63
CA PRO A 67 -2.51 -15.52 -12.57
C PRO A 67 -1.27 -15.38 -11.66
N LEU A 68 -0.14 -14.91 -12.21
CA LEU A 68 1.09 -14.69 -11.44
C LEU A 68 0.97 -13.47 -10.50
N GLN A 69 0.22 -12.44 -10.87
CA GLN A 69 -0.03 -11.30 -9.99
C GLN A 69 -0.94 -11.69 -8.83
N TRP A 70 -1.94 -12.54 -9.06
CA TRP A 70 -2.76 -13.12 -7.99
C TRP A 70 -1.92 -13.92 -6.99
N PHE A 71 -0.94 -14.68 -7.48
CA PHE A 71 0.02 -15.36 -6.60
C PHE A 71 0.83 -14.36 -5.77
N GLY A 72 1.29 -13.26 -6.37
CA GLY A 72 1.96 -12.16 -5.68
C GLY A 72 1.09 -11.52 -4.58
N VAL A 73 -0.19 -11.26 -4.88
CA VAL A 73 -1.18 -10.75 -3.91
C VAL A 73 -1.33 -11.71 -2.73
N ALA A 74 -1.51 -13.00 -3.01
CA ALA A 74 -1.62 -14.02 -1.96
C ALA A 74 -0.36 -14.07 -1.08
N ALA A 75 0.84 -14.02 -1.68
CA ALA A 75 2.10 -14.01 -0.96
C ALA A 75 2.25 -12.78 -0.04
N ILE A 76 1.87 -11.59 -0.51
CA ILE A 76 1.87 -10.35 0.28
C ILE A 76 0.91 -10.44 1.46
N LEU A 77 -0.31 -10.92 1.23
CA LEU A 77 -1.32 -11.10 2.29
C LEU A 77 -0.87 -12.13 3.34
N LEU A 78 -0.24 -13.23 2.91
CA LEU A 78 0.33 -14.23 3.82
C LEU A 78 1.47 -13.64 4.67
N ALA A 79 2.37 -12.85 4.07
CA ALA A 79 3.43 -12.18 4.80
C ALA A 79 2.88 -11.19 5.83
N ALA A 80 1.89 -10.38 5.43
CA ALA A 80 1.22 -9.43 6.32
C ALA A 80 0.53 -10.14 7.51
N ALA A 81 -0.17 -11.24 7.23
CA ALA A 81 -0.80 -12.08 8.24
C ALA A 81 0.23 -12.69 9.19
N GLY A 82 1.36 -13.18 8.68
CA GLY A 82 2.46 -13.72 9.48
C GLY A 82 3.06 -12.68 10.44
N MET A 83 3.22 -11.44 9.99
CA MET A 83 3.69 -10.34 10.85
C MET A 83 2.67 -9.97 11.94
N GLN A 84 1.37 -9.86 11.62
CA GLN A 84 0.34 -9.57 12.63
C GLN A 84 0.15 -10.72 13.63
N ARG A 85 0.28 -11.97 13.19
CA ARG A 85 0.12 -13.18 14.02
C ARG A 85 1.39 -13.54 14.80
N GLY A 86 2.47 -12.76 14.67
CA GLY A 86 3.73 -13.00 15.38
C GLY A 86 4.40 -14.31 14.99
N TRP A 87 4.26 -14.76 13.73
CA TRP A 87 4.94 -15.94 13.24
C TRP A 87 6.45 -15.74 13.33
N ARG A 88 7.06 -16.23 14.40
CA ARG A 88 8.51 -16.33 14.56
C ARG A 88 8.93 -17.66 13.96
N PRO A 89 9.65 -17.69 12.82
CA PRO A 89 10.16 -18.95 12.31
C PRO A 89 11.01 -19.59 13.41
N ALA A 90 10.72 -20.83 13.80
CA ALA A 90 11.40 -21.52 14.91
C ALA A 90 12.93 -21.55 14.76
N VAL A 91 13.42 -21.43 13.52
CA VAL A 91 14.84 -21.30 13.15
C VAL A 91 15.49 -20.05 13.77
N TRP A 92 14.76 -18.95 13.90
CA TRP A 92 15.26 -17.67 14.41
C TRP A 92 15.32 -17.64 15.95
N VAL A 93 14.30 -18.19 16.62
CA VAL A 93 14.26 -18.28 18.10
C VAL A 93 15.42 -19.15 18.62
N ARG A 94 15.77 -20.23 17.92
CA ARG A 94 16.87 -21.13 18.31
C ARG A 94 18.27 -20.50 18.21
N ARG A 95 18.46 -19.46 17.38
CA ARG A 95 19.75 -18.75 17.26
C ARG A 95 19.93 -17.69 18.35
N VAL A 96 18.86 -16.98 18.73
CA VAL A 96 18.92 -15.93 19.76
C VAL A 96 19.10 -16.50 21.17
N ILE A 97 18.53 -17.68 21.47
CA ILE A 97 18.66 -18.33 22.79
C ILE A 97 20.04 -18.97 23.00
N LYS A 98 20.81 -19.17 21.93
CA LYS A 98 22.15 -19.79 21.97
C LYS A 98 23.31 -18.80 21.83
N ALA A 99 23.04 -17.49 21.82
CA ALA A 99 24.04 -16.43 21.84
C ALA A 99 24.01 -15.75 23.22
#